data_AF-A0A9W9IPH2-F1
#
_entry.id   AF-A0A9W9IPH2-F1
#
_cell.length_a   1.000
_cell.length_b   1.000
_cell.length_c   1.000
_cell.angle_alpha   90.00
_cell.angle_beta   90.00
_cell.angle_gamma   90.00
#
_symmetry.space_group_name_H-M   'P 1'
#
loop_
_entity.id
_entity.type
_entity.pdbx_description
1 polymer ?
#
loop_
_entity_poly.entity_id
_entity_poly.type
_entity_poly.pdbx_seq_one_letter_code
_entity_poly.pdbx_strand_id
1 'polypeptide(L)'
;MSDLSMADRKRLRDRRSQQTLRDKKLRYTAKLEERVTYCEEHHHDQSVQRLLQIIQGLQAQNEVLKSRQERLKCLFNTWDRDLETDPLASRADGSDPHPGEDPFRPRNGCRENISISPSGVNGFVTPPALSPIKSTPDTPDLLYTASVIPATGTQAPWNRVPLINDDFSDVQKLSCPWFNRLEEIIPCPNTPSSPLDLLYGTKANALADGIHTGIQRRPVRDPERLGLGWIVYHLTRWIISPSPETYDRLPSFLRPTEDQLQIAHPACLDAIPWPKMRQNLIHRWDFYYDQRDTIFGLLACCTKIRWPWGVDILERNADNELCIKPEFYETFMSLDGWGLTPEFVSQYPDLMTGMDGSSVVYTVI
;
A
#
# COMPACT_ATOMS: atom_id res chain seq x y z
N MET A 1 46.92 -53.86 -16.29
CA MET A 1 46.11 -52.81 -15.62
C MET A 1 45.33 -53.49 -14.51
N SER A 2 45.28 -52.92 -13.31
CA SER A 2 44.62 -53.57 -12.16
C SER A 2 43.13 -53.26 -12.16
N ASP A 3 42.29 -54.29 -12.17
CA ASP A 3 40.84 -54.10 -12.18
C ASP A 3 40.33 -53.67 -10.80
N LEU A 4 39.92 -52.41 -10.68
CA LEU A 4 39.40 -51.85 -9.43
C LEU A 4 38.10 -52.56 -9.04
N SER A 5 38.04 -53.11 -7.83
CA SER A 5 36.85 -53.77 -7.29
C SER A 5 35.65 -52.82 -7.26
N MET A 6 34.43 -53.37 -7.32
CA MET A 6 33.19 -52.58 -7.18
C MET A 6 33.16 -51.77 -5.87
N ALA A 7 33.77 -52.29 -4.80
CA ALA A 7 33.92 -51.57 -3.54
C ALA A 7 34.82 -50.32 -3.67
N ASP A 8 35.92 -50.41 -4.43
CA ASP A 8 36.85 -49.29 -4.63
C ASP A 8 36.29 -48.28 -5.62
N ARG A 9 35.56 -48.72 -6.66
CA ARG A 9 34.79 -47.85 -7.56
C ARG A 9 33.75 -47.03 -6.77
N LYS A 10 33.07 -47.64 -5.78
CA LYS A 10 32.17 -46.93 -4.86
C LYS A 10 32.92 -45.93 -3.98
N ARG A 11 33.98 -46.36 -3.28
CA ARG A 11 34.81 -45.49 -2.42
C ARG A 11 35.39 -44.27 -3.18
N LEU A 12 35.77 -44.45 -4.44
CA LEU A 12 36.26 -43.37 -5.30
C LEU A 12 35.14 -42.40 -5.71
N ARG A 13 33.94 -42.90 -5.99
CA ARG A 13 32.75 -42.06 -6.25
C ARG A 13 32.36 -41.26 -5.00
N ASP A 14 32.31 -41.90 -3.84
CA ASP A 14 31.96 -41.27 -2.56
C ASP A 14 33.00 -40.21 -2.14
N ARG A 15 34.29 -40.44 -2.40
CA ARG A 15 35.34 -39.42 -2.21
C ARG A 15 35.15 -38.22 -3.12
N ARG A 16 34.83 -38.45 -4.41
CA ARG A 16 34.58 -37.37 -5.38
C ARG A 16 33.33 -36.56 -5.02
N SER A 17 32.23 -37.20 -4.62
CA SER A 17 31.00 -36.47 -4.25
C SER A 17 31.18 -35.64 -2.97
N GLN A 18 31.88 -36.16 -1.97
CA GLN A 18 32.25 -35.39 -0.78
C GLN A 18 33.16 -34.19 -1.09
N GLN A 19 34.10 -34.35 -2.02
CA GLN A 19 34.97 -33.25 -2.47
C GLN A 19 34.14 -32.19 -3.21
N THR A 20 33.33 -32.57 -4.21
CA THR A 20 32.43 -31.64 -4.92
C THR A 20 31.48 -30.90 -3.99
N LEU A 21 30.98 -31.55 -2.93
CA LEU A 21 30.12 -30.91 -1.92
C LEU A 21 30.89 -29.88 -1.07
N ARG A 22 32.14 -30.16 -0.70
CA ARG A 22 33.02 -29.20 -0.01
C ARG A 22 33.36 -28.03 -0.93
N ASP A 23 33.68 -28.29 -2.19
CA ASP A 23 33.99 -27.27 -3.18
C ASP A 23 32.77 -26.36 -3.46
N LYS A 24 31.56 -26.93 -3.58
CA LYS A 24 30.31 -26.16 -3.67
C LYS A 24 30.10 -25.28 -2.42
N LYS A 25 30.29 -25.82 -1.21
CA LYS A 25 30.17 -25.04 0.03
C LYS A 25 31.19 -23.91 0.11
N LEU A 26 32.46 -24.17 -0.19
CA LEU A 26 33.53 -23.17 -0.10
C LEU A 26 33.32 -22.01 -1.09
N ARG A 27 32.87 -22.29 -2.32
CA ARG A 27 32.47 -21.26 -3.29
C ARG A 27 31.26 -20.44 -2.81
N TYR A 28 30.30 -21.09 -2.15
CA TYR A 28 29.12 -20.41 -1.61
C TYR A 28 29.49 -19.50 -0.42
N THR A 29 30.36 -19.95 0.47
CA THR A 29 30.92 -19.15 1.57
C THR A 29 31.66 -17.92 1.03
N ALA A 30 32.59 -18.09 0.08
CA ALA A 30 33.32 -16.97 -0.52
C ALA A 30 32.38 -15.93 -1.18
N LYS A 31 31.32 -16.39 -1.88
CA LYS A 31 30.30 -15.50 -2.46
C LYS A 31 29.42 -14.80 -1.40
N LEU A 32 29.27 -15.38 -0.21
CA LEU A 32 28.61 -14.69 0.91
C LEU A 32 29.55 -13.65 1.53
N GLU A 33 30.82 -13.96 1.73
CA GLU A 33 31.84 -13.05 2.28
C GLU A 33 32.02 -11.81 1.36
N GLU A 34 32.11 -12.03 0.04
CA GLU A 34 32.11 -10.97 -0.99
C GLU A 34 30.86 -10.09 -0.93
N ARG A 35 29.68 -10.67 -0.68
CA ARG A 35 28.42 -9.89 -0.55
C ARG A 35 28.28 -9.19 0.79
N VAL A 36 28.83 -9.74 1.87
CA VAL A 36 28.83 -9.09 3.19
C VAL A 36 29.74 -7.87 3.16
N THR A 37 30.98 -8.02 2.67
CA THR A 37 31.91 -6.88 2.53
C THR A 37 31.37 -5.78 1.61
N TYR A 38 30.82 -6.14 0.44
CA TYR A 38 30.12 -5.18 -0.43
C TYR A 38 28.97 -4.45 0.28
N CYS A 39 28.19 -5.15 1.11
CA CYS A 39 27.13 -4.53 1.90
C CYS A 39 27.68 -3.64 3.03
N GLU A 40 28.73 -4.03 3.73
CA GLU A 40 29.36 -3.24 4.80
C GLU A 40 30.00 -1.94 4.25
N GLU A 41 30.62 -2.00 3.07
CA GLU A 41 31.19 -0.83 2.40
C GLU A 41 30.11 0.14 1.89
N HIS A 42 29.00 -0.35 1.33
CA HIS A 42 27.99 0.50 0.67
C HIS A 42 26.74 0.83 1.50
N HIS A 43 26.33 0.00 2.46
CA HIS A 43 25.20 0.25 3.35
C HIS A 43 25.64 0.76 4.72
N HIS A 44 26.28 1.94 4.74
CA HIS A 44 26.62 2.62 5.99
C HIS A 44 25.36 2.90 6.82
N ASP A 45 25.38 2.43 8.08
CA ASP A 45 24.30 2.54 9.07
C ASP A 45 23.76 3.98 9.23
N GLN A 46 24.64 4.98 9.10
CA GLN A 46 24.29 6.41 9.07
C GLN A 46 23.18 6.77 8.05
N SER A 47 23.09 6.06 6.92
CA SER A 47 22.03 6.28 5.92
C SER A 47 20.66 5.85 6.42
N VAL A 48 20.58 4.69 7.08
CA VAL A 48 19.37 4.15 7.71
C VAL A 48 19.00 4.99 8.93
N GLN A 49 19.96 5.31 9.80
CA GLN A 49 19.77 6.19 10.95
C GLN A 49 19.24 7.57 10.55
N ARG A 50 19.75 8.17 9.46
CA ARG A 50 19.26 9.46 8.95
C ARG A 50 17.82 9.36 8.40
N LEU A 51 17.47 8.28 7.72
CA LEU A 51 16.10 8.03 7.27
C LEU A 51 15.15 7.82 8.46
N LEU A 52 15.54 7.05 9.47
CA LEU A 52 14.79 6.88 10.72
C LEU A 52 14.58 8.22 11.46
N GLN A 53 15.61 9.06 11.54
CA GLN A 53 15.50 10.39 12.15
C GLN A 53 14.53 11.32 11.40
N ILE A 54 14.51 11.24 10.06
CA ILE A 54 13.54 11.97 9.23
C ILE A 54 12.12 11.43 9.47
N ILE A 55 11.93 10.11 9.51
CA ILE A 55 10.63 9.47 9.76
C ILE A 55 10.08 9.88 11.14
N GLN A 56 10.89 9.83 12.20
CA GLN A 56 10.51 10.29 13.54
C GLN A 56 10.13 11.77 13.55
N GLY A 57 10.88 12.62 12.84
CA GLY A 57 10.57 14.04 12.69
C GLY A 57 9.24 14.31 11.99
N LEU A 58 8.92 13.55 10.93
CA LEU A 58 7.65 13.64 10.21
C LEU A 58 6.48 13.10 11.05
N GLN A 59 6.66 12.00 11.77
CA GLN A 59 5.66 11.46 12.70
C GLN A 59 5.32 12.49 13.80
N ALA A 60 6.31 13.12 14.42
CA ALA A 60 6.10 14.16 15.43
C ALA A 60 5.35 15.39 14.86
N GLN A 61 5.65 15.80 13.62
CA GLN A 61 4.91 16.88 12.95
C GLN A 61 3.47 16.49 12.66
N ASN A 62 3.23 15.26 12.18
CA ASN A 62 1.89 14.74 11.91
C ASN A 62 1.02 14.66 13.17
N GLU A 63 1.56 14.23 14.31
CA GLU A 63 0.81 14.23 15.57
C GLU A 63 0.47 15.65 16.07
N VAL A 64 1.35 16.63 15.84
CA VAL A 64 1.05 18.05 16.12
C VAL A 64 -0.05 18.58 15.17
N LEU A 65 -0.04 18.18 13.89
CA LEU A 65 -1.07 18.56 12.93
C LEU A 65 -2.43 17.92 13.25
N LYS A 66 -2.48 16.61 13.53
CA LYS A 66 -3.68 15.91 14.05
C LYS A 66 -4.22 16.60 15.30
N SER A 67 -3.35 16.87 16.28
CA SER A 67 -3.72 17.56 17.53
C SER A 67 -4.31 18.95 17.31
N ARG A 68 -3.86 19.68 16.27
CA ARG A 68 -4.45 20.97 15.87
C ARG A 68 -5.78 20.79 15.17
N GLN A 69 -5.90 19.83 14.25
CA GLN A 69 -7.14 19.51 13.55
C GLN A 69 -8.23 19.08 14.52
N GLU A 70 -7.91 18.25 15.52
CA GLU A 70 -8.89 17.79 16.52
C GLU A 70 -9.37 18.93 17.42
N ARG A 71 -8.48 19.86 17.80
CA ARG A 71 -8.88 21.10 18.50
C ARG A 71 -9.80 21.97 17.65
N LEU A 72 -9.56 22.06 16.34
CA LEU A 72 -10.45 22.78 15.42
C LEU A 72 -11.82 22.10 15.31
N LYS A 73 -11.89 20.77 15.15
CA LYS A 73 -13.15 20.01 15.20
C LYS A 73 -13.92 20.28 16.50
N CYS A 74 -13.25 20.23 17.66
CA CYS A 74 -13.88 20.53 18.94
C CYS A 74 -14.46 21.95 19.02
N LEU A 75 -13.83 22.94 18.37
CA LEU A 75 -14.33 24.32 18.31
C LEU A 75 -15.56 24.46 17.38
N PHE A 76 -15.57 23.79 16.22
CA PHE A 76 -16.77 23.70 15.38
C PHE A 76 -17.91 22.98 16.09
N ASN A 77 -17.63 21.84 16.75
CA ASN A 77 -18.61 21.08 17.53
C ASN A 77 -19.12 21.81 18.78
N THR A 78 -18.46 22.89 19.24
CA THR A 78 -19.07 23.84 20.19
C THR A 78 -20.03 24.78 19.49
N TRP A 79 -19.62 25.40 18.37
CA TRP A 79 -20.46 26.37 17.64
C TRP A 79 -21.76 25.75 17.10
N ASP A 80 -21.75 24.50 16.62
CA ASP A 80 -22.98 23.82 16.18
C ASP A 80 -23.97 23.62 17.34
N ARG A 81 -23.49 23.29 18.55
CA ARG A 81 -24.37 23.19 19.75
C ARG A 81 -24.88 24.55 20.23
N ASP A 82 -24.05 25.59 20.11
CA ASP A 82 -24.45 26.95 20.46
C ASP A 82 -25.54 27.49 19.49
N LEU A 83 -25.68 26.89 18.30
CA LEU A 83 -26.75 27.18 17.32
C LEU A 83 -28.03 26.35 17.54
N GLU A 84 -27.97 25.18 18.18
CA GLU A 84 -29.16 24.36 18.50
C GLU A 84 -29.88 24.78 19.80
N THR A 85 -29.26 25.62 20.64
CA THR A 85 -29.82 26.05 21.93
C THR A 85 -30.61 27.36 21.86
N ASP A 86 -31.75 27.36 21.14
CA ASP A 86 -32.78 28.42 21.24
C ASP A 86 -33.88 28.04 22.26
N PRO A 87 -33.92 28.67 23.46
CA PRO A 87 -34.73 28.20 24.59
C PRO A 87 -36.19 28.72 24.58
N LEU A 88 -36.88 28.67 23.43
CA LEU A 88 -38.26 29.18 23.27
C LEU A 88 -39.31 28.14 22.80
N ALA A 89 -39.13 26.87 23.18
CA ALA A 89 -40.07 25.78 22.85
C ALA A 89 -40.59 25.00 24.07
N SER A 90 -41.04 25.68 25.14
CA SER A 90 -41.67 25.01 26.31
C SER A 90 -42.54 25.92 27.20
N ARG A 91 -43.77 26.26 26.75
CA ARG A 91 -44.97 26.49 27.61
C ARG A 91 -46.21 26.93 26.83
N ALA A 92 -47.14 26.00 26.59
CA ALA A 92 -48.59 26.15 26.80
C ALA A 92 -49.30 24.84 26.44
N ASP A 93 -50.31 24.45 27.23
CA ASP A 93 -51.24 23.35 26.96
C ASP A 93 -52.66 23.86 27.30
N GLY A 94 -53.69 23.41 26.58
CA GLY A 94 -55.10 23.69 26.88
C GLY A 94 -55.97 24.32 25.78
N SER A 95 -56.73 23.45 25.09
CA SER A 95 -58.11 23.64 24.57
C SER A 95 -58.48 24.66 23.45
N ASP A 96 -59.15 24.12 22.43
CA ASP A 96 -60.03 24.69 21.38
C ASP A 96 -61.29 25.48 21.90
N PRO A 97 -62.13 26.15 21.04
CA PRO A 97 -62.18 26.15 19.56
C PRO A 97 -62.33 27.53 18.84
N HIS A 98 -62.37 27.46 17.49
CA HIS A 98 -62.77 28.43 16.44
C HIS A 98 -64.23 28.98 16.60
N PRO A 99 -64.77 29.98 15.81
CA PRO A 99 -64.24 30.62 14.57
C PRO A 99 -64.43 32.17 14.43
N GLY A 100 -63.86 32.79 13.37
CA GLY A 100 -64.27 34.14 12.90
C GLY A 100 -63.34 34.93 11.95
N GLU A 101 -63.85 35.24 10.74
CA GLU A 101 -63.65 36.45 9.89
C GLU A 101 -62.25 36.99 9.47
N ASP A 102 -61.95 36.86 8.16
CA ASP A 102 -61.24 37.84 7.29
C ASP A 102 -62.05 39.17 7.20
N PRO A 103 -61.57 40.37 6.71
CA PRO A 103 -60.56 40.56 5.64
C PRO A 103 -59.63 41.82 5.71
N PHE A 104 -58.82 41.99 4.64
CA PHE A 104 -58.27 43.24 4.05
C PHE A 104 -56.76 43.61 4.13
N ARG A 105 -56.20 43.74 2.91
CA ARG A 105 -55.00 44.45 2.39
C ARG A 105 -54.91 45.97 2.73
N PRO A 106 -53.87 46.75 2.28
CA PRO A 106 -52.52 46.45 1.74
C PRO A 106 -51.37 47.41 2.23
N ARG A 107 -50.13 47.30 1.67
CA ARG A 107 -49.45 48.34 0.82
C ARG A 107 -47.94 48.60 1.07
N ASN A 108 -47.18 48.63 -0.04
CA ASN A 108 -45.88 49.25 -0.41
C ASN A 108 -44.89 49.79 0.66
N GLY A 109 -43.56 49.66 0.37
CA GLY A 109 -42.63 50.75 0.70
C GLY A 109 -41.11 50.48 0.65
N CYS A 110 -40.47 50.71 -0.51
CA CYS A 110 -39.10 51.22 -0.75
C CYS A 110 -37.83 50.68 -0.03
N ARG A 111 -36.72 50.72 -0.79
CA ARG A 111 -35.32 50.65 -0.35
C ARG A 111 -34.95 51.76 0.66
N GLU A 112 -33.87 51.56 1.41
CA GLU A 112 -32.72 52.49 1.37
C GLU A 112 -31.38 51.84 1.79
N ASN A 113 -30.27 52.37 1.30
CA ASN A 113 -28.90 51.98 1.68
C ASN A 113 -28.25 53.15 2.46
N ILE A 114 -27.69 52.93 3.65
CA ILE A 114 -26.79 53.90 4.30
C ILE A 114 -25.56 53.19 4.87
N SER A 115 -24.39 53.75 4.56
CA SER A 115 -23.06 53.34 5.04
C SER A 115 -22.65 54.08 6.32
N ILE A 116 -21.80 53.47 7.17
CA ILE A 116 -21.20 54.15 8.34
C ILE A 116 -19.68 53.94 8.35
N SER A 117 -18.93 55.04 8.55
CA SER A 117 -17.48 55.13 8.85
C SER A 117 -17.22 56.53 9.50
N PRO A 118 -16.01 56.92 9.97
CA PRO A 118 -15.64 56.70 11.37
C PRO A 118 -15.08 57.93 12.13
N SER A 119 -15.12 57.88 13.48
CA SER A 119 -14.32 58.64 14.49
C SER A 119 -14.69 58.04 15.88
N GLY A 120 -13.85 57.93 16.93
CA GLY A 120 -12.79 58.81 17.44
C GLY A 120 -13.35 59.64 18.62
N VAL A 121 -12.72 59.88 19.79
CA VAL A 121 -11.36 59.72 20.41
C VAL A 121 -11.61 59.83 21.96
N ASN A 122 -10.91 59.27 22.98
CA ASN A 122 -9.52 58.79 23.23
C ASN A 122 -9.46 57.73 24.38
N GLY A 123 -8.27 57.21 24.74
CA GLY A 123 -7.99 56.57 26.05
C GLY A 123 -6.76 55.63 26.09
N PHE A 124 -5.63 56.04 26.70
CA PHE A 124 -4.33 55.33 26.64
C PHE A 124 -3.92 54.58 27.93
N VAL A 125 -3.35 53.39 27.77
CA VAL A 125 -2.27 52.80 28.62
C VAL A 125 -1.32 52.00 27.71
N THR A 126 0.00 52.04 27.95
CA THR A 126 1.03 51.54 27.01
C THR A 126 1.99 50.52 27.66
N PRO A 127 2.28 49.35 27.04
CA PRO A 127 3.40 48.48 27.39
C PRO A 127 4.69 48.84 26.60
N PRO A 128 5.91 48.49 27.09
CA PRO A 128 7.16 49.06 26.60
C PRO A 128 7.78 48.34 25.38
N ALA A 129 8.64 49.07 24.67
CA ALA A 129 9.52 48.54 23.62
C ALA A 129 10.91 48.16 24.16
N LEU A 130 11.60 47.23 23.49
CA LEU A 130 13.02 46.93 23.70
C LEU A 130 13.76 46.91 22.35
N SER A 131 15.03 47.34 22.38
CA SER A 131 15.86 47.65 21.18
C SER A 131 17.02 46.64 20.99
N PRO A 132 17.64 46.55 19.80
CA PRO A 132 18.49 45.41 19.42
C PRO A 132 19.99 45.56 19.76
N ILE A 133 20.64 44.43 20.08
CA ILE A 133 22.09 44.18 20.28
C ILE A 133 22.25 42.65 20.46
N LYS A 134 23.26 41.91 19.93
CA LYS A 134 24.38 42.16 18.99
C LYS A 134 24.74 40.83 18.28
N SER A 135 25.66 40.86 17.30
CA SER A 135 26.21 39.69 16.59
C SER A 135 27.71 39.45 16.88
N THR A 136 28.15 38.19 17.00
CA THR A 136 29.53 37.65 16.83
C THR A 136 29.44 36.10 16.84
N PRO A 137 30.46 35.32 16.38
CA PRO A 137 30.20 34.23 15.44
C PRO A 137 30.57 32.81 15.96
N ASP A 138 31.01 31.93 15.03
CA ASP A 138 31.58 30.58 15.19
C ASP A 138 30.62 29.38 15.09
N THR A 139 30.17 29.09 13.87
CA THR A 139 30.02 27.71 13.36
C THR A 139 30.22 27.75 11.84
N PRO A 140 31.05 26.86 11.22
CA PRO A 140 31.50 27.08 9.85
C PRO A 140 30.44 26.77 8.78
N ASP A 141 30.29 27.69 7.82
CA ASP A 141 29.60 27.44 6.55
C ASP A 141 30.34 26.37 5.74
N LEU A 142 29.91 25.11 5.88
CA LEU A 142 30.05 24.15 4.79
C LEU A 142 28.85 24.34 3.87
N LEU A 143 29.08 25.09 2.79
CA LEU A 143 28.14 25.29 1.69
C LEU A 143 27.72 23.93 1.11
N TYR A 144 26.66 23.34 1.65
CA TYR A 144 25.96 22.26 0.98
C TYR A 144 25.30 22.89 -0.24
N THR A 145 25.98 22.77 -1.39
CA THR A 145 25.39 23.02 -2.69
C THR A 145 24.28 22.00 -2.91
N ALA A 146 23.11 22.30 -2.34
CA ALA A 146 21.86 21.69 -2.69
C ALA A 146 21.72 21.85 -4.20
N SER A 147 22.02 20.78 -4.93
CA SER A 147 21.72 20.72 -6.35
C SER A 147 20.21 20.77 -6.47
N VAL A 148 19.70 21.98 -6.69
CA VAL A 148 18.33 22.23 -7.13
C VAL A 148 18.26 21.65 -8.54
N ILE A 149 18.04 20.34 -8.61
CA ILE A 149 17.76 19.63 -9.85
C ILE A 149 16.56 20.35 -10.46
N PRO A 150 16.67 20.93 -11.68
CA PRO A 150 15.58 21.69 -12.27
C PRO A 150 14.32 20.82 -12.34
N ALA A 151 13.21 21.32 -11.79
CA ALA A 151 11.93 20.62 -11.75
C ALA A 151 11.21 20.62 -13.12
N THR A 152 11.90 20.08 -14.13
CA THR A 152 11.49 20.00 -15.55
C THR A 152 11.80 18.63 -16.17
N GLY A 153 12.12 17.63 -15.34
CA GLY A 153 12.20 16.23 -15.76
C GLY A 153 10.92 15.48 -15.36
N THR A 154 10.29 14.80 -16.32
CA THR A 154 9.24 13.81 -16.03
C THR A 154 9.79 12.73 -15.11
N GLN A 155 9.21 12.56 -13.91
CA GLN A 155 9.66 11.53 -12.98
C GLN A 155 9.51 10.14 -13.61
N ALA A 156 10.59 9.37 -13.62
CA ALA A 156 10.64 8.07 -14.27
C ALA A 156 9.73 7.07 -13.54
N PRO A 157 8.90 6.28 -14.25
CA PRO A 157 7.73 5.61 -13.67
C PRO A 157 8.06 4.61 -12.55
N TRP A 158 9.29 4.09 -12.49
CA TRP A 158 9.77 3.21 -11.43
C TRP A 158 9.90 3.88 -10.05
N ASN A 159 9.84 5.21 -9.94
CA ASN A 159 9.89 5.94 -8.66
C ASN A 159 8.53 6.45 -8.15
N ARG A 160 7.44 6.29 -8.92
CA ARG A 160 6.10 6.72 -8.55
C ARG A 160 5.37 5.59 -7.81
N VAL A 161 5.49 5.56 -6.48
CA VAL A 161 4.88 4.55 -5.59
C VAL A 161 3.43 4.95 -5.22
N PRO A 162 2.48 4.00 -5.04
CA PRO A 162 1.10 4.30 -4.63
C PRO A 162 0.97 5.02 -3.28
N LEU A 163 -0.11 5.78 -3.13
CA LEU A 163 -0.47 6.45 -1.89
C LEU A 163 -1.21 5.50 -0.94
N ILE A 164 -0.48 4.73 -0.14
CA ILE A 164 -1.05 3.78 0.82
C ILE A 164 -1.61 4.50 2.05
N ASN A 165 -2.84 4.20 2.46
CA ASN A 165 -3.53 4.80 3.63
C ASN A 165 -3.84 3.82 4.78
N ASP A 166 -3.26 2.61 4.75
CA ASP A 166 -3.44 1.58 5.77
C ASP A 166 -3.15 2.07 7.20
N ASP A 167 -4.02 1.70 8.16
CA ASP A 167 -3.89 2.09 9.57
C ASP A 167 -2.94 1.15 10.33
N PHE A 168 -1.67 1.55 10.42
CA PHE A 168 -0.63 0.86 11.18
C PHE A 168 -0.83 0.90 12.71
N SER A 169 -1.83 1.61 13.24
CA SER A 169 -2.17 1.53 14.67
C SER A 169 -3.04 0.31 15.01
N ASP A 170 -3.74 -0.27 14.01
CA ASP A 170 -4.53 -1.49 14.17
C ASP A 170 -4.05 -2.59 13.20
N VAL A 171 -3.15 -3.43 13.72
CA VAL A 171 -2.54 -4.56 13.01
C VAL A 171 -3.57 -5.59 12.51
N GLN A 172 -4.78 -5.63 13.08
CA GLN A 172 -5.88 -6.49 12.59
C GLN A 172 -6.63 -5.85 11.41
N LYS A 173 -6.57 -4.53 11.26
CA LYS A 173 -7.16 -3.81 10.12
C LYS A 173 -6.23 -3.72 8.91
N LEU A 174 -4.91 -3.80 9.08
CA LEU A 174 -3.93 -3.78 7.98
C LEU A 174 -4.31 -4.71 6.82
N SER A 175 -4.43 -4.12 5.63
CA SER A 175 -4.85 -4.80 4.41
C SER A 175 -3.81 -5.76 3.85
N CYS A 176 -2.52 -5.44 4.06
CA CYS A 176 -1.35 -6.23 3.69
C CYS A 176 -0.45 -6.42 4.93
N PRO A 177 -0.72 -7.43 5.81
CA PRO A 177 -0.15 -7.51 7.15
C PRO A 177 1.38 -7.59 7.25
N TRP A 178 2.06 -8.02 6.19
CA TRP A 178 3.54 -8.10 6.17
C TRP A 178 4.21 -6.72 6.28
N PHE A 179 3.55 -5.63 5.87
CA PHE A 179 4.09 -4.28 6.07
C PHE A 179 4.25 -3.90 7.54
N ASN A 180 3.65 -4.62 8.50
CA ASN A 180 3.90 -4.43 9.93
C ASN A 180 5.30 -4.89 10.39
N ARG A 181 6.07 -5.57 9.54
CA ARG A 181 7.40 -6.14 9.84
C ARG A 181 8.45 -5.72 8.81
N LEU A 182 8.47 -4.42 8.46
CA LEU A 182 9.36 -3.85 7.43
C LEU A 182 10.82 -4.29 7.60
N GLU A 183 11.34 -4.28 8.83
CA GLU A 183 12.70 -4.67 9.18
C GLU A 183 13.09 -6.11 8.77
N GLU A 184 12.13 -7.03 8.69
CA GLU A 184 12.34 -8.41 8.26
C GLU A 184 12.13 -8.61 6.75
N ILE A 185 11.29 -7.77 6.12
CA ILE A 185 10.97 -7.89 4.68
C ILE A 185 11.84 -7.02 3.77
N ILE A 186 12.50 -5.99 4.31
CA ILE A 186 13.55 -5.22 3.62
C ILE A 186 14.73 -6.10 3.17
N PRO A 187 15.37 -6.93 4.02
CA PRO A 187 16.51 -7.78 3.63
C PRO A 187 16.13 -9.01 2.79
N CYS A 188 14.85 -9.28 2.56
CA CYS A 188 14.42 -10.36 1.67
C CYS A 188 14.90 -10.15 0.21
N PRO A 189 15.08 -11.22 -0.59
CA PRO A 189 15.52 -11.11 -1.98
C PRO A 189 14.49 -10.42 -2.89
N ASN A 190 14.91 -9.95 -4.07
CA ASN A 190 14.00 -9.31 -5.04
C ASN A 190 13.01 -10.30 -5.71
N THR A 191 13.21 -11.61 -5.55
CA THR A 191 12.38 -12.71 -6.08
C THR A 191 12.46 -13.89 -5.09
N PRO A 192 11.38 -14.68 -4.87
CA PRO A 192 11.40 -15.83 -3.97
C PRO A 192 12.40 -16.92 -4.42
N SER A 193 13.03 -17.59 -3.45
CA SER A 193 13.97 -18.69 -3.71
C SER A 193 13.26 -19.97 -4.17
N SER A 194 12.01 -20.19 -3.76
CA SER A 194 11.19 -21.31 -4.22
C SER A 194 9.70 -20.89 -4.33
N PRO A 195 8.94 -21.40 -5.31
CA PRO A 195 7.48 -21.23 -5.31
C PRO A 195 6.79 -21.88 -4.10
N LEU A 196 7.46 -22.84 -3.46
CA LEU A 196 6.98 -23.50 -2.24
C LEU A 196 6.85 -22.51 -1.07
N ASP A 197 7.70 -21.46 -1.03
CA ASP A 197 7.65 -20.42 0.00
C ASP A 197 6.28 -19.71 0.04
N LEU A 198 5.62 -19.56 -1.12
CA LEU A 198 4.32 -18.90 -1.28
C LEU A 198 3.15 -19.89 -1.20
N LEU A 199 3.35 -21.15 -1.63
CA LEU A 199 2.32 -22.19 -1.60
C LEU A 199 2.08 -22.76 -0.20
N TYR A 200 3.14 -22.89 0.62
CA TYR A 200 3.14 -23.64 1.88
C TYR A 200 3.83 -22.93 3.07
N GLY A 201 4.29 -21.68 2.89
CA GLY A 201 4.98 -20.91 3.93
C GLY A 201 6.46 -21.25 4.06
N THR A 202 7.20 -20.44 4.82
CA THR A 202 8.67 -20.56 4.90
C THR A 202 9.26 -19.89 6.13
N LYS A 203 10.47 -20.31 6.52
CA LYS A 203 11.25 -19.67 7.60
C LYS A 203 12.50 -18.95 7.09
N ALA A 204 12.69 -18.90 5.76
CA ALA A 204 13.88 -18.30 5.13
C ALA A 204 13.60 -16.95 4.45
N ASN A 205 12.33 -16.56 4.26
CA ASN A 205 11.93 -15.40 3.49
C ASN A 205 10.65 -14.81 4.11
N ALA A 206 10.82 -13.89 5.07
CA ALA A 206 9.73 -13.33 5.88
C ALA A 206 8.63 -12.67 5.04
N LEU A 207 8.98 -12.12 3.86
CA LEU A 207 8.00 -11.55 2.94
C LEU A 207 7.12 -12.63 2.30
N ALA A 208 7.71 -13.75 1.86
CA ALA A 208 6.94 -14.84 1.26
C ALA A 208 6.03 -15.52 2.29
N ASP A 209 6.51 -15.71 3.52
CA ASP A 209 5.73 -16.29 4.62
C ASP A 209 4.60 -15.35 5.09
N GLY A 210 4.86 -14.05 5.14
CA GLY A 210 3.86 -13.03 5.45
C GLY A 210 2.76 -12.94 4.38
N ILE A 211 3.12 -13.03 3.10
CA ILE A 211 2.17 -13.10 1.98
C ILE A 211 1.37 -14.41 2.03
N HIS A 212 2.04 -15.55 2.24
CA HIS A 212 1.41 -16.85 2.38
C HIS A 212 0.36 -16.85 3.50
N THR A 213 0.75 -16.40 4.70
CA THR A 213 -0.12 -16.28 5.88
C THR A 213 -1.26 -15.26 5.67
N GLY A 214 -1.02 -14.20 4.90
CA GLY A 214 -2.05 -13.25 4.49
C GLY A 214 -3.10 -13.88 3.57
N ILE A 215 -2.66 -14.62 2.54
CA ILE A 215 -3.55 -15.26 1.55
C ILE A 215 -4.32 -16.45 2.18
N GLN A 216 -3.72 -17.20 3.13
CA GLN A 216 -4.41 -18.27 3.87
C GLN A 216 -5.72 -17.82 4.56
N ARG A 217 -5.91 -16.53 4.83
CA ARG A 217 -7.14 -15.97 5.42
C ARG A 217 -8.38 -16.10 4.51
N ARG A 218 -8.21 -16.51 3.25
CA ARG A 218 -9.26 -16.60 2.23
C ARG A 218 -9.19 -17.95 1.50
N PRO A 219 -10.29 -18.46 0.91
CA PRO A 219 -10.35 -19.78 0.26
C PRO A 219 -9.70 -19.81 -1.15
N VAL A 220 -8.46 -19.33 -1.25
CA VAL A 220 -7.69 -19.27 -2.50
C VAL A 220 -7.05 -20.64 -2.80
N ARG A 221 -7.30 -21.18 -4.00
CA ARG A 221 -6.75 -22.47 -4.45
C ARG A 221 -5.27 -22.32 -4.83
N ASP A 222 -4.55 -23.44 -4.92
CA ASP A 222 -3.09 -23.44 -5.12
C ASP A 222 -2.59 -22.67 -6.36
N PRO A 223 -3.24 -22.73 -7.55
CA PRO A 223 -2.86 -21.90 -8.70
C PRO A 223 -2.96 -20.40 -8.39
N GLU A 224 -4.13 -19.94 -7.92
CA GLU A 224 -4.32 -18.54 -7.56
C GLU A 224 -3.42 -18.11 -6.39
N ARG A 225 -3.11 -18.99 -5.43
CA ARG A 225 -2.21 -18.69 -4.30
C ARG A 225 -0.79 -18.45 -4.78
N LEU A 226 -0.29 -19.28 -5.72
CA LEU A 226 1.04 -19.10 -6.30
C LEU A 226 1.10 -17.86 -7.18
N GLY A 227 0.17 -17.70 -8.12
CA GLY A 227 0.14 -16.55 -9.04
C GLY A 227 -0.04 -15.22 -8.31
N LEU A 228 -1.04 -15.12 -7.43
CA LEU A 228 -1.29 -13.90 -6.65
C LEU A 228 -0.13 -13.62 -5.68
N GLY A 229 0.33 -14.65 -4.96
CA GLY A 229 1.48 -14.52 -4.05
C GLY A 229 2.74 -14.04 -4.78
N TRP A 230 2.99 -14.51 -6.00
CA TRP A 230 4.14 -14.11 -6.80
C TRP A 230 4.07 -12.65 -7.25
N ILE A 231 2.94 -12.20 -7.79
CA ILE A 231 2.79 -10.81 -8.25
C ILE A 231 2.76 -9.83 -7.05
N VAL A 232 2.16 -10.23 -5.92
CA VAL A 232 2.18 -9.46 -4.66
C VAL A 232 3.58 -9.37 -4.05
N TYR A 233 4.40 -10.42 -4.17
CA TYR A 233 5.79 -10.40 -3.73
C TYR A 233 6.58 -9.32 -4.48
N HIS A 234 6.51 -9.32 -5.81
CA HIS A 234 7.25 -8.36 -6.64
C HIS A 234 6.71 -6.94 -6.50
N LEU A 235 5.39 -6.77 -6.41
CA LEU A 235 4.74 -5.50 -6.05
C LEU A 235 5.27 -4.95 -4.72
N THR A 236 5.31 -5.78 -3.67
CA THR A 236 5.83 -5.38 -2.35
C THR A 236 7.32 -5.06 -2.39
N ARG A 237 8.14 -5.86 -3.10
CA ARG A 237 9.58 -5.59 -3.27
C ARG A 237 9.84 -4.27 -3.97
N TRP A 238 9.03 -3.91 -4.97
CA TRP A 238 9.13 -2.61 -5.64
C TRP A 238 8.65 -1.45 -4.75
N ILE A 239 7.52 -1.58 -4.02
CA ILE A 239 7.04 -0.55 -3.08
C ILE A 239 8.10 -0.22 -2.01
N ILE A 240 8.78 -1.25 -1.47
CA ILE A 240 9.78 -1.10 -0.41
C ILE A 240 11.15 -0.63 -0.96
N SER A 241 11.49 -1.03 -2.18
CA SER A 241 12.75 -0.66 -2.83
C SER A 241 12.49 -0.25 -4.29
N PRO A 242 12.04 1.00 -4.54
CA PRO A 242 11.70 1.46 -5.88
C PRO A 242 12.95 1.64 -6.74
N SER A 243 13.07 0.83 -7.79
CA SER A 243 14.20 0.85 -8.73
C SER A 243 13.73 0.36 -10.10
N PRO A 244 14.49 0.61 -11.19
CA PRO A 244 14.21 -0.01 -12.48
C PRO A 244 14.14 -1.54 -12.40
N GLU A 245 15.08 -2.17 -11.68
CA GLU A 245 15.16 -3.64 -11.55
C GLU A 245 13.91 -4.24 -10.90
N THR A 246 13.41 -3.61 -9.83
CA THR A 246 12.22 -4.08 -9.11
C THR A 246 10.93 -3.74 -9.87
N TYR A 247 10.87 -2.59 -10.55
CA TYR A 247 9.71 -2.18 -11.36
C TYR A 247 9.52 -3.03 -12.63
N ASP A 248 10.62 -3.47 -13.27
CA ASP A 248 10.57 -4.34 -14.45
C ASP A 248 10.23 -5.80 -14.12
N ARG A 249 10.07 -6.15 -12.83
CA ARG A 249 9.50 -7.44 -12.38
C ARG A 249 7.98 -7.38 -12.20
N LEU A 250 7.36 -6.19 -12.30
CA LEU A 250 5.92 -6.04 -12.24
C LEU A 250 5.30 -6.37 -13.60
N PRO A 251 4.28 -7.26 -13.68
CA PRO A 251 3.50 -7.39 -14.90
C PRO A 251 2.83 -6.05 -15.21
N SER A 252 2.65 -5.75 -16.50
CA SER A 252 2.21 -4.43 -16.97
C SER A 252 0.89 -3.96 -16.33
N PHE A 253 -0.01 -4.90 -16.02
CA PHE A 253 -1.30 -4.63 -15.38
C PHE A 253 -1.21 -4.26 -13.89
N LEU A 254 -0.16 -4.64 -13.16
CA LEU A 254 0.02 -4.24 -11.76
C LEU A 254 0.70 -2.88 -11.59
N ARG A 255 1.38 -2.35 -12.62
CA ARG A 255 1.97 -1.01 -12.58
C ARG A 255 0.89 0.02 -12.19
N PRO A 256 1.20 1.08 -11.40
CA PRO A 256 0.17 1.95 -10.85
C PRO A 256 -0.64 2.66 -11.94
N THR A 257 -1.95 2.76 -11.74
CA THR A 257 -2.79 3.75 -12.43
C THR A 257 -2.55 5.14 -11.83
N GLU A 258 -2.90 6.21 -12.55
CA GLU A 258 -2.71 7.57 -12.03
C GLU A 258 -3.54 7.82 -10.75
N ASP A 259 -4.72 7.21 -10.64
CA ASP A 259 -5.57 7.25 -9.46
C ASP A 259 -4.85 6.73 -8.21
N GLN A 260 -4.06 5.65 -8.33
CA GLN A 260 -3.25 5.09 -7.23
C GLN A 260 -2.13 6.03 -6.78
N LEU A 261 -1.75 7.00 -7.61
CA LEU A 261 -0.70 7.99 -7.37
C LEU A 261 -1.26 9.35 -6.91
N GLN A 262 -2.59 9.52 -6.90
CA GLN A 262 -3.29 10.75 -6.54
C GLN A 262 -4.30 10.60 -5.39
N ILE A 263 -4.89 9.41 -5.23
CA ILE A 263 -5.91 9.10 -4.22
C ILE A 263 -5.33 8.09 -3.22
N ALA A 264 -5.41 8.41 -1.93
CA ALA A 264 -4.86 7.57 -0.88
C ALA A 264 -5.81 6.39 -0.53
N HIS A 265 -5.31 5.16 -0.50
CA HIS A 265 -6.12 3.94 -0.46
C HIS A 265 -5.38 2.73 0.17
N PRO A 266 -6.03 1.61 0.53
CA PRO A 266 -5.35 0.48 1.16
C PRO A 266 -4.53 -0.36 0.18
N ALA A 267 -3.36 -0.84 0.61
CA ALA A 267 -2.40 -1.55 -0.23
C ALA A 267 -2.93 -2.86 -0.86
N CYS A 268 -3.95 -3.48 -0.28
CA CYS A 268 -4.59 -4.66 -0.88
C CYS A 268 -5.27 -4.37 -2.23
N LEU A 269 -5.63 -3.12 -2.53
CA LEU A 269 -6.18 -2.74 -3.83
C LEU A 269 -5.10 -2.76 -4.91
N ASP A 270 -3.85 -2.39 -4.60
CA ASP A 270 -2.74 -2.42 -5.57
C ASP A 270 -2.55 -3.82 -6.19
N ALA A 271 -2.84 -4.87 -5.42
CA ALA A 271 -2.66 -6.28 -5.78
C ALA A 271 -3.72 -6.84 -6.76
N ILE A 272 -4.81 -6.12 -7.03
CA ILE A 272 -5.90 -6.61 -7.88
C ILE A 272 -5.46 -6.56 -9.37
N PRO A 273 -5.53 -7.68 -10.12
CA PRO A 273 -4.98 -7.74 -11.49
C PRO A 273 -5.54 -6.71 -12.48
N TRP A 274 -6.84 -6.38 -12.40
CA TRP A 274 -7.50 -5.50 -13.36
C TRP A 274 -7.30 -4.01 -13.01
N PRO A 275 -6.57 -3.22 -13.84
CA PRO A 275 -6.32 -1.81 -13.54
C PRO A 275 -7.61 -1.02 -13.34
N LYS A 276 -8.62 -1.25 -14.21
CA LYS A 276 -9.88 -0.53 -14.14
C LYS A 276 -10.72 -0.89 -12.91
N MET A 277 -10.63 -2.13 -12.40
CA MET A 277 -11.28 -2.49 -11.14
C MET A 277 -10.59 -1.83 -9.94
N ARG A 278 -9.25 -1.67 -9.95
CA ARG A 278 -8.53 -0.86 -8.95
C ARG A 278 -9.04 0.58 -8.94
N GLN A 279 -9.11 1.24 -10.10
CA GLN A 279 -9.66 2.60 -10.23
C GLN A 279 -11.09 2.70 -9.67
N ASN A 280 -11.96 1.76 -10.03
CA ASN A 280 -13.37 1.77 -9.62
C ASN A 280 -13.53 1.52 -8.11
N LEU A 281 -12.70 0.67 -7.50
CA LEU A 281 -12.65 0.44 -6.06
C LEU A 281 -12.12 1.65 -5.29
N ILE A 282 -11.03 2.27 -5.76
CA ILE A 282 -10.43 3.45 -5.11
C ILE A 282 -11.43 4.61 -5.04
N HIS A 283 -12.13 4.90 -6.14
CA HIS A 283 -13.17 5.93 -6.19
C HIS A 283 -14.44 5.62 -5.37
N ARG A 284 -14.60 4.39 -4.87
CA ARG A 284 -15.78 3.91 -4.11
C ARG A 284 -15.41 3.37 -2.74
N TRP A 285 -14.16 3.57 -2.29
CA TRP A 285 -13.62 2.81 -1.18
C TRP A 285 -14.40 3.02 0.13
N ASP A 286 -14.82 4.26 0.40
CA ASP A 286 -15.63 4.62 1.58
C ASP A 286 -16.96 3.83 1.66
N PHE A 287 -17.55 3.43 0.52
CA PHE A 287 -18.76 2.60 0.49
C PHE A 287 -18.48 1.12 0.77
N TYR A 288 -17.29 0.64 0.39
CA TYR A 288 -16.88 -0.76 0.61
C TYR A 288 -16.10 -0.99 1.90
N TYR A 289 -15.66 0.05 2.61
CA TYR A 289 -14.79 -0.05 3.77
C TYR A 289 -15.34 -1.00 4.85
N ASP A 290 -16.59 -0.80 5.28
CA ASP A 290 -17.24 -1.68 6.29
C ASP A 290 -17.58 -3.08 5.74
N GLN A 291 -17.64 -3.23 4.40
CA GLN A 291 -17.94 -4.48 3.71
C GLN A 291 -16.69 -5.20 3.20
N ARG A 292 -15.48 -4.68 3.48
CA ARG A 292 -14.18 -5.12 2.95
C ARG A 292 -13.98 -6.63 3.03
N ASP A 293 -14.36 -7.26 4.13
CA ASP A 293 -14.16 -8.69 4.35
C ASP A 293 -15.12 -9.55 3.50
N THR A 294 -16.32 -9.06 3.20
CA THR A 294 -17.28 -9.69 2.29
C THR A 294 -16.81 -9.59 0.85
N ILE A 295 -16.41 -8.40 0.39
CA ILE A 295 -15.95 -8.21 -0.99
C ILE A 295 -14.63 -8.93 -1.27
N PHE A 296 -13.63 -8.84 -0.38
CA PHE A 296 -12.39 -9.61 -0.55
C PHE A 296 -12.58 -11.11 -0.34
N GLY A 297 -13.59 -11.53 0.45
CA GLY A 297 -14.03 -12.91 0.53
C GLY A 297 -14.51 -13.44 -0.81
N LEU A 298 -15.45 -12.74 -1.46
CA LEU A 298 -15.97 -13.13 -2.77
C LEU A 298 -14.90 -12.99 -3.87
N LEU A 299 -14.10 -11.91 -3.87
CA LEU A 299 -13.04 -11.71 -4.85
C LEU A 299 -12.01 -12.85 -4.82
N ALA A 300 -11.66 -13.35 -3.63
CA ALA A 300 -10.79 -14.52 -3.47
C ALA A 300 -11.43 -15.83 -3.96
N CYS A 301 -12.74 -16.00 -3.80
CA CYS A 301 -13.48 -17.13 -4.38
C CYS A 301 -13.51 -17.07 -5.91
N CYS A 302 -13.81 -15.90 -6.47
CA CYS A 302 -14.19 -15.70 -7.87
C CYS A 302 -13.04 -15.31 -8.81
N THR A 303 -11.94 -14.76 -8.31
CA THR A 303 -10.69 -14.57 -9.09
C THR A 303 -10.14 -15.93 -9.48
N LYS A 304 -9.86 -16.16 -10.75
CA LYS A 304 -9.36 -17.41 -11.30
C LYS A 304 -8.19 -17.15 -12.24
N ILE A 305 -7.22 -18.05 -12.27
CA ILE A 305 -6.22 -18.11 -13.34
C ILE A 305 -6.74 -19.08 -14.42
N ARG A 306 -6.59 -18.74 -15.69
CA ARG A 306 -7.06 -19.51 -16.86
C ARG A 306 -6.15 -20.71 -17.16
N TRP A 307 -5.92 -21.55 -16.15
CA TRP A 307 -5.07 -22.73 -16.22
C TRP A 307 -5.89 -24.02 -16.39
N PRO A 308 -5.49 -24.98 -17.25
CA PRO A 308 -6.24 -26.21 -17.45
C PRO A 308 -6.37 -27.06 -16.18
N TRP A 309 -7.58 -27.59 -15.93
CA TRP A 309 -7.83 -28.43 -14.76
C TRP A 309 -7.02 -29.73 -14.82
N GLY A 310 -6.44 -30.12 -13.69
CA GLY A 310 -5.65 -31.34 -13.55
C GLY A 310 -4.20 -31.25 -14.07
N VAL A 311 -3.76 -30.11 -14.61
CA VAL A 311 -2.36 -29.89 -15.02
C VAL A 311 -1.58 -29.25 -13.87
N ASP A 312 -0.44 -29.84 -13.47
CA ASP A 312 0.39 -29.28 -12.39
C ASP A 312 0.90 -27.87 -12.74
N ILE A 313 0.97 -26.99 -11.74
CA ILE A 313 1.55 -25.62 -11.86
C ILE A 313 3.07 -25.59 -11.62
N LEU A 314 3.65 -26.69 -11.13
CA LEU A 314 5.07 -26.87 -10.86
C LEU A 314 5.66 -28.01 -11.70
N GLU A 315 6.96 -27.93 -11.95
CA GLU A 315 7.77 -29.01 -12.53
C GLU A 315 9.14 -29.12 -11.86
N ARG A 316 9.98 -30.08 -12.28
CA ARG A 316 11.33 -30.24 -11.75
C ARG A 316 12.40 -29.75 -12.72
N ASN A 317 13.29 -28.89 -12.22
CA ASN A 317 14.47 -28.43 -12.98
C ASN A 317 15.56 -29.53 -13.08
N ALA A 318 16.66 -29.21 -13.77
CA ALA A 318 17.78 -30.12 -13.97
C ALA A 318 18.51 -30.54 -12.66
N ASP A 319 18.44 -29.72 -11.60
CA ASP A 319 18.94 -30.03 -10.26
C ASP A 319 17.88 -30.75 -9.38
N ASN A 320 16.74 -31.15 -9.98
CA ASN A 320 15.61 -31.88 -9.37
C ASN A 320 14.80 -31.05 -8.34
N GLU A 321 14.96 -29.73 -8.32
CA GLU A 321 14.20 -28.79 -7.48
C GLU A 321 12.83 -28.48 -8.10
N LEU A 322 11.82 -28.13 -7.28
CA LEU A 322 10.49 -27.74 -7.79
C LEU A 322 10.45 -26.26 -8.17
N CYS A 323 10.19 -26.00 -9.45
CA CYS A 323 10.09 -24.67 -10.05
C CYS A 323 8.67 -24.44 -10.62
N ILE A 324 8.33 -23.18 -10.89
CA ILE A 324 7.10 -22.81 -11.59
C ILE A 324 7.23 -23.26 -13.06
N LYS A 325 6.19 -23.87 -13.64
CA LYS A 325 6.17 -24.16 -15.08
C LYS A 325 6.24 -22.87 -15.90
N PRO A 326 7.04 -22.79 -16.98
CA PRO A 326 7.12 -21.60 -17.83
C PRO A 326 5.75 -21.13 -18.34
N GLU A 327 4.91 -22.05 -18.80
CA GLU A 327 3.60 -21.71 -19.36
C GLU A 327 2.61 -21.21 -18.29
N PHE A 328 2.71 -21.72 -17.06
CA PHE A 328 1.92 -21.21 -15.93
C PHE A 328 2.39 -19.81 -15.50
N TYR A 329 3.71 -19.59 -15.49
CA TYR A 329 4.31 -18.27 -15.24
C TYR A 329 3.86 -17.24 -16.28
N GLU A 330 3.95 -17.56 -17.57
CA GLU A 330 3.45 -16.72 -18.66
C GLU A 330 1.95 -16.46 -18.54
N THR A 331 1.16 -17.47 -18.15
CA THR A 331 -0.28 -17.33 -17.90
C THR A 331 -0.56 -16.27 -16.83
N PHE A 332 -0.04 -16.39 -15.61
CA PHE A 332 -0.39 -15.45 -14.53
C PHE A 332 0.31 -14.08 -14.65
N MET A 333 1.38 -13.96 -15.44
CA MET A 333 2.03 -12.68 -15.74
C MET A 333 1.37 -11.92 -16.90
N SER A 334 0.42 -12.54 -17.62
CA SER A 334 -0.49 -11.86 -18.55
C SER A 334 -1.81 -11.49 -17.88
N LEU A 335 -2.44 -10.37 -18.26
CA LEU A 335 -3.77 -9.99 -17.75
C LEU A 335 -4.86 -10.95 -18.26
N ASP A 336 -4.74 -11.43 -19.49
CA ASP A 336 -5.71 -12.35 -20.12
C ASP A 336 -5.74 -13.73 -19.43
N GLY A 337 -4.64 -14.08 -18.74
CA GLY A 337 -4.55 -15.28 -17.91
C GLY A 337 -5.34 -15.21 -16.61
N TRP A 338 -5.98 -14.07 -16.29
CA TRP A 338 -6.90 -13.92 -15.17
C TRP A 338 -8.36 -13.86 -15.64
N GLY A 339 -9.29 -14.22 -14.76
CA GLY A 339 -10.72 -13.99 -14.96
C GLY A 339 -11.50 -13.93 -13.64
N LEU A 340 -12.74 -13.44 -13.71
CA LEU A 340 -13.70 -13.42 -12.60
C LEU A 340 -14.89 -14.32 -12.94
N THR A 341 -15.31 -15.18 -12.01
CA THR A 341 -16.53 -15.98 -12.21
C THR A 341 -17.78 -15.09 -12.23
N PRO A 342 -18.88 -15.50 -12.92
CA PRO A 342 -20.06 -14.66 -13.12
C PRO A 342 -20.72 -14.14 -11.83
N GLU A 343 -20.56 -14.85 -10.72
CA GLU A 343 -21.14 -14.50 -9.41
C GLU A 343 -20.62 -13.12 -8.95
N PHE A 344 -19.31 -12.89 -8.98
CA PHE A 344 -18.72 -11.59 -8.60
C PHE A 344 -19.18 -10.47 -9.53
N VAL A 345 -19.21 -10.74 -10.85
CA VAL A 345 -19.67 -9.79 -11.88
C VAL A 345 -21.13 -9.41 -11.67
N SER A 346 -21.96 -10.36 -11.22
CA SER A 346 -23.38 -10.13 -10.93
C SER A 346 -23.62 -9.40 -9.59
N GLN A 347 -22.76 -9.60 -8.59
CA GLN A 347 -22.89 -9.02 -7.26
C GLN A 347 -22.28 -7.62 -7.14
N TYR A 348 -21.21 -7.31 -7.89
CA TYR A 348 -20.53 -6.02 -7.90
C TYR A 348 -20.39 -5.42 -9.32
N PRO A 349 -21.52 -5.24 -10.05
CA PRO A 349 -21.49 -4.81 -11.46
C PRO A 349 -20.93 -3.40 -11.67
N ASP A 350 -20.98 -2.55 -10.65
CA ASP A 350 -20.45 -1.19 -10.70
C ASP A 350 -18.91 -1.16 -10.63
N LEU A 351 -18.27 -2.15 -10.01
CA LEU A 351 -16.82 -2.34 -10.07
C LEU A 351 -16.35 -2.80 -11.45
N MET A 352 -17.23 -3.39 -12.24
CA MET A 352 -16.99 -3.78 -13.63
C MET A 352 -17.16 -2.62 -14.63
N THR A 353 -17.51 -1.40 -14.16
CA THR A 353 -17.78 -0.25 -15.04
C THR A 353 -16.57 0.10 -15.91
N GLY A 354 -16.74 0.04 -17.23
CA GLY A 354 -15.68 0.33 -18.20
C GLY A 354 -14.66 -0.80 -18.40
N MET A 355 -14.94 -2.00 -17.89
CA MET A 355 -14.22 -3.23 -18.25
C MET A 355 -15.00 -3.96 -19.35
N ASP A 356 -14.29 -4.62 -20.27
CA ASP A 356 -14.92 -5.58 -21.17
C ASP A 356 -15.28 -6.86 -20.39
N GLY A 357 -16.58 -7.10 -20.22
CA GLY A 357 -17.06 -8.29 -19.53
C GLY A 357 -16.70 -9.59 -20.25
N SER A 358 -16.48 -9.58 -21.57
CA SER A 358 -16.22 -10.80 -22.34
C SER A 358 -14.81 -11.36 -22.14
N SER A 359 -13.78 -10.50 -22.09
CA SER A 359 -12.40 -10.89 -21.74
C SER A 359 -12.21 -11.14 -20.24
N VAL A 360 -13.02 -10.56 -19.35
CA VAL A 360 -12.86 -10.72 -17.90
C VAL A 360 -13.63 -11.92 -17.32
N VAL A 361 -14.79 -12.30 -17.88
CA VAL A 361 -15.57 -13.42 -17.33
C VAL A 361 -14.82 -14.76 -17.47
N TYR A 362 -14.88 -15.57 -16.42
CA TYR A 362 -14.37 -16.95 -16.37
C TYR A 362 -15.53 -17.92 -16.12
N THR A 363 -15.94 -18.63 -17.17
CA THR A 363 -16.79 -19.81 -17.08
C THR A 363 -15.93 -21.06 -16.96
N VAL A 364 -16.19 -21.90 -15.96
CA VAL A 364 -15.70 -23.28 -15.97
C VAL A 364 -16.38 -24.03 -17.11
N ILE A 365 -15.60 -24.72 -17.93
CA ILE A 365 -16.04 -25.65 -18.98
C ILE A 365 -15.68 -27.07 -18.52
#